data_AF-A0A963ELW7-F1
#
_entry.id   AF-A0A963ELW7-F1
#
_cell.length_a   1.000
_cell.length_b   1.000
_cell.length_c   1.000
_cell.angle_alpha   90.00
_cell.angle_beta   90.00
_cell.angle_gamma   90.00
#
_symmetry.space_group_name_H-M   'P 1'
#
loop_
_entity.id
_entity.type
_entity.pdbx_description
1 polymer ?
#
loop_
_entity_poly.entity_id
_entity_poly.type
_entity_poly.pdbx_seq_one_letter_code
_entity_poly.pdbx_strand_id
1 'polypeptide(L)'
;VATSNRRHLLPEYHHDNAAGKVVDGELHLGDALEEKISLADRFGLCLSFYPINQEQYLAMIDRLFPEVRDREKLHLLARRFAVEKGGRSGRTARQFYLQHSGEF
;
A
#
# COMPACT_ATOMS: atom_id res chain seq x y z
N VAL A 1 6.77 -0.96 9.20
CA VAL A 1 7.28 0.39 8.89
C VAL A 1 6.61 0.87 7.62
N ALA A 2 5.67 1.81 7.74
CA ALA A 2 4.86 2.31 6.63
C ALA A 2 5.68 3.36 5.86
N THR A 3 6.14 3.00 4.67
CA THR A 3 6.84 3.89 3.77
C THR A 3 5.84 4.72 2.96
N SER A 4 6.00 6.05 3.04
CA SER A 4 5.77 7.00 1.94
C SER A 4 4.34 7.32 1.45
N ASN A 5 3.37 7.58 2.34
CA ASN A 5 2.19 8.41 1.98
C ASN A 5 2.29 9.88 2.48
N ARG A 6 3.38 10.23 3.19
CA ARG A 6 3.58 11.52 3.87
C ARG A 6 3.74 12.72 2.91
N ARG A 7 4.25 12.50 1.69
CA ARG A 7 4.63 13.60 0.76
C ARG A 7 3.46 14.20 -0.03
N HIS A 8 2.33 13.49 -0.12
CA HIS A 8 1.20 13.91 -0.97
C HIS A 8 -0.03 14.39 -0.20
N LEU A 9 -0.01 14.33 1.13
CA LEU A 9 -1.14 14.73 1.98
C LEU A 9 -0.96 16.08 2.68
N LEU A 10 0.24 16.64 2.67
CA LEU A 10 0.54 17.93 3.31
C LEU A 10 1.08 18.89 2.25
N PRO A 11 0.32 19.92 1.85
CA PRO A 11 0.89 21.04 1.11
C PRO A 11 1.79 21.83 2.07
N GLU A 12 3.11 21.73 1.90
CA GLU A 12 4.06 22.58 2.62
C GLU A 12 3.95 24.01 2.06
N TYR A 13 3.37 24.92 2.83
CA TYR A 13 3.42 26.34 2.51
C TYR A 13 4.76 26.90 2.98
N HIS A 14 5.46 27.64 2.11
CA HIS A 14 6.76 28.25 2.40
C HIS A 14 6.81 29.17 3.64
N HIS A 15 5.66 29.52 4.24
CA HIS A 15 5.60 30.27 5.49
C HIS A 15 5.88 29.41 6.74
N ASP A 16 5.63 28.10 6.70
CA ASP A 16 5.92 27.18 7.81
C ASP A 16 7.42 26.95 7.99
N ASN A 17 8.20 27.06 6.91
CA ASN A 17 9.67 27.00 6.98
C ASN A 17 10.28 28.27 7.60
N ALA A 18 9.55 29.38 7.67
CA ALA A 18 10.02 30.63 8.26
C ALA A 18 9.71 30.74 9.77
N ALA A 19 8.85 29.86 10.30
CA ALA A 19 8.54 29.77 11.73
C ALA A 19 9.48 28.82 12.49
N GLY A 20 10.49 28.25 11.84
CA GLY A 20 11.61 27.57 12.49
C GLY A 20 12.52 28.57 13.22
N LYS A 21 11.98 29.26 14.24
CA LYS A 21 12.82 30.00 15.19
C LYS A 21 13.58 28.98 16.02
N VAL A 22 14.89 28.93 15.81
CA VAL A 22 15.82 28.45 16.83
C VAL A 22 15.75 29.43 17.99
N VAL A 23 15.16 29.01 19.10
CA VAL A 23 15.32 29.66 20.40
C VAL A 23 16.16 28.69 21.23
N ASP A 24 17.32 29.17 21.72
CA ASP A 24 18.24 28.45 22.60
C ASP A 24 18.80 27.10 22.11
N GLY A 25 19.06 26.96 20.81
CA GLY A 25 19.92 25.90 20.28
C GLY A 25 19.33 24.49 20.29
N GLU A 26 18.10 24.31 20.74
CA GLU A 26 17.39 23.03 20.70
C GLU A 26 16.29 23.06 19.63
N LEU A 27 16.45 22.18 18.64
CA LEU A 27 15.45 21.94 17.61
C LEU A 27 14.29 21.19 18.27
N HIS A 28 13.12 21.83 18.41
CA HIS A 28 11.87 21.21 18.89
C HIS A 28 11.32 20.14 17.92
N LEU A 29 12.10 19.08 17.69
CA LEU A 29 11.72 17.87 16.96
C LEU A 29 10.66 17.05 17.73
N GLY A 30 10.58 17.23 19.05
CA GLY A 30 9.63 16.56 19.94
C GLY A 30 8.19 17.04 19.75
N ASP A 31 7.97 18.34 19.71
CA ASP A 31 6.63 18.95 19.65
C ASP A 31 5.87 18.54 18.37
N ALA A 32 6.56 18.50 17.23
CA ALA A 32 5.97 18.05 15.96
C ALA A 32 5.68 16.54 15.89
N LEU A 33 6.31 15.73 16.74
CA LEU A 33 6.02 14.29 16.90
C LEU A 33 4.85 14.07 17.86
N GLU A 34 4.83 14.76 18.99
CA GLU A 34 3.74 14.71 19.97
C GLU A 34 2.42 15.22 19.37
N GLU A 35 2.44 16.28 18.57
CA GLU A 35 1.26 16.80 17.87
C GLU A 35 0.70 15.81 16.84
N LYS A 36 1.56 15.02 16.18
CA LYS A 36 1.16 13.98 15.23
C LYS A 36 0.60 12.74 15.89
N ILE A 37 1.14 12.35 17.05
CA ILE A 37 0.58 11.28 17.88
C ILE A 37 -0.79 11.73 18.41
N SER A 38 -0.91 12.99 18.86
CA SER A 38 -2.19 13.58 19.27
C SER A 38 -3.24 13.56 18.16
N LEU A 39 -2.85 13.81 16.91
CA LEU A 39 -3.78 13.76 15.78
C LEU A 39 -4.26 12.34 15.49
N ALA A 40 -3.36 11.35 15.48
CA ALA A 40 -3.71 9.94 15.26
C ALA A 40 -4.61 9.40 16.38
N ASP A 41 -4.34 9.76 17.64
CA ASP A 41 -5.13 9.35 18.80
C ASP A 41 -6.56 9.93 18.80
N ARG A 42 -6.79 11.04 18.10
CA ARG A 42 -8.15 11.61 17.90
C ARG A 42 -9.00 10.80 16.93
N PHE A 43 -8.39 10.00 16.06
CA PHE A 43 -9.09 9.06 15.20
C PHE A 43 -9.13 7.70 15.92
N GLY A 44 -10.19 7.43 16.68
CA GLY A 44 -10.36 6.19 17.45
C GLY A 44 -10.45 4.89 16.64
N LEU A 45 -10.07 4.90 15.35
CA LEU A 45 -10.05 3.74 14.46
C LEU A 45 -8.69 3.65 13.75
N CYS A 46 -7.97 2.54 13.99
CA CYS A 46 -6.73 2.22 13.29
C CYS A 46 -7.00 1.14 12.23
N LEU A 47 -6.62 1.40 10.98
CA LEU A 47 -6.71 0.43 9.89
C LEU A 47 -5.39 -0.34 9.75
N SER A 48 -5.47 -1.65 9.90
CA SER A 48 -4.32 -2.55 9.71
C SER A 48 -4.33 -3.15 8.31
N PHE A 49 -3.14 -3.37 7.74
CA PHE A 49 -2.98 -4.06 6.46
C PHE A 49 -2.57 -5.50 6.70
N TYR A 50 -3.49 -6.43 6.44
CA TYR A 50 -3.22 -7.86 6.57
C TYR A 50 -2.56 -8.42 5.30
N PRO A 51 -1.62 -9.37 5.44
CA PRO A 51 -1.03 -10.03 4.28
C PRO A 51 -2.10 -10.84 3.53
N ILE A 52 -2.02 -10.80 2.21
CA ILE A 52 -2.94 -11.54 1.33
C ILE A 52 -2.50 -13.01 1.29
N ASN A 53 -3.40 -13.90 1.66
CA ASN A 53 -3.16 -15.35 1.57
C ASN A 53 -3.36 -15.87 0.13
N GLN A 54 -3.05 -17.15 -0.11
CA GLN A 54 -3.15 -17.72 -1.45
C GLN A 54 -4.59 -17.73 -1.98
N GLU A 55 -5.56 -18.12 -1.16
CA GLU A 55 -6.97 -18.20 -1.56
C GLU A 55 -7.53 -16.83 -1.95
N GLN A 56 -7.25 -15.81 -1.17
CA GLN A 56 -7.63 -14.43 -1.47
C GLN A 56 -6.99 -13.94 -2.77
N TYR A 57 -5.72 -14.28 -3.01
CA TYR A 57 -5.05 -13.97 -4.26
C TYR A 57 -5.74 -14.66 -5.45
N LEU A 58 -6.01 -15.96 -5.37
CA LEU A 58 -6.69 -16.70 -6.43
C LEU A 58 -8.11 -16.18 -6.67
N ALA A 59 -8.84 -15.81 -5.63
CA ALA A 59 -10.16 -15.18 -5.76
C ALA A 59 -10.10 -13.83 -6.51
N MET A 60 -9.03 -13.04 -6.35
CA MET A 60 -8.83 -11.84 -7.17
C MET A 60 -8.59 -12.19 -8.64
N ILE A 61 -7.79 -13.22 -8.91
CA ILE A 61 -7.52 -13.71 -10.26
C ILE A 61 -8.82 -14.19 -10.92
N ASP A 62 -9.66 -14.92 -10.19
CA ASP A 62 -10.94 -15.41 -10.72
C ASP A 62 -11.89 -14.30 -11.11
N ARG A 63 -11.92 -13.22 -10.32
CA ARG A 63 -12.69 -12.02 -10.64
C ARG A 63 -12.15 -11.24 -11.84
N LEU A 64 -10.83 -11.28 -12.06
CA LEU A 64 -10.19 -10.64 -13.21
C LEU A 64 -10.42 -11.43 -14.49
N PHE A 65 -10.60 -12.75 -14.40
CA PHE A 65 -10.83 -13.64 -15.54
C PHE A 65 -12.17 -14.38 -15.40
N PRO A 66 -13.32 -13.69 -15.52
CA PRO A 66 -14.63 -14.33 -15.36
C PRO A 66 -14.93 -15.35 -16.47
N GLU A 67 -14.46 -15.10 -17.69
CA GLU A 67 -14.76 -15.93 -18.87
C GLU A 67 -13.93 -17.22 -18.95
N VAL A 68 -12.83 -17.32 -18.20
CA VAL A 68 -11.92 -18.46 -18.24
C VAL A 68 -12.54 -19.65 -17.50
N ARG A 69 -12.85 -20.72 -18.24
CA ARG A 69 -13.40 -21.96 -17.66
C ARG A 69 -12.35 -22.84 -17.01
N ASP A 70 -11.14 -22.87 -17.55
CA ASP A 70 -10.03 -23.66 -17.01
C ASP A 70 -9.35 -22.93 -15.83
N ARG A 71 -9.98 -23.07 -14.65
CA ARG A 71 -9.52 -22.46 -13.40
C ARG A 71 -8.22 -23.05 -12.89
N GLU A 72 -8.02 -24.36 -13.05
CA GLU A 72 -6.81 -25.06 -12.62
C GLU A 72 -5.57 -24.51 -13.32
N LYS A 73 -5.62 -24.38 -14.66
CA LYS A 73 -4.50 -23.82 -15.43
C LYS A 73 -4.26 -22.36 -15.08
N LEU A 74 -5.33 -21.57 -14.95
CA LEU A 74 -5.26 -20.16 -14.58
C LEU A 74 -4.58 -19.99 -13.20
N HIS A 75 -5.02 -20.76 -12.20
CA HIS A 75 -4.48 -20.71 -10.84
C HIS A 75 -3.03 -21.18 -10.79
N LEU A 76 -2.66 -22.22 -11.54
CA LEU A 76 -1.29 -22.69 -11.63
C LEU A 76 -0.35 -21.59 -12.15
N LEU A 77 -0.73 -20.94 -13.25
CA LEU A 77 0.06 -19.84 -13.83
C LEU A 77 0.11 -18.63 -12.91
N ALA A 78 -1.03 -18.25 -12.31
CA ALA A 78 -1.08 -17.13 -11.38
C ALA A 78 -0.21 -17.36 -10.11
N ARG A 79 -0.15 -18.60 -9.60
CA ARG A 79 0.72 -18.96 -8.47
C ARG A 79 2.20 -18.84 -8.84
N ARG A 80 2.60 -19.35 -10.02
CA ARG A 80 3.97 -19.23 -10.51
C ARG A 80 4.37 -17.77 -10.68
N PHE A 81 3.50 -16.99 -11.31
CA PHE A 81 3.70 -15.56 -11.49
C PHE A 81 3.87 -14.81 -10.17
N ALA A 82 3.07 -15.14 -9.15
CA ALA A 82 3.17 -14.51 -7.84
C ALA A 82 4.52 -14.82 -7.15
N VAL A 83 5.04 -16.03 -7.30
CA VAL A 83 6.36 -16.40 -6.77
C VAL A 83 7.46 -15.62 -7.50
N GLU A 84 7.41 -15.54 -8.82
CA GLU A 84 8.39 -14.81 -9.64
C GLU A 84 8.42 -13.30 -9.35
N LYS A 85 7.26 -12.70 -9.09
CA LYS A 85 7.13 -11.26 -8.79
C LYS A 85 7.35 -10.90 -7.32
N GLY A 86 7.71 -11.86 -6.47
CA GLY A 86 8.08 -11.61 -5.08
C GLY A 86 6.89 -11.52 -4.11
N GLY A 87 5.74 -12.09 -4.45
CA GLY A 87 4.64 -12.30 -3.50
C GLY A 87 3.24 -12.04 -4.05
N ARG A 88 2.26 -12.23 -3.16
CA ARG A 88 0.83 -12.11 -3.44
C ARG A 88 0.36 -10.72 -3.05
N SER A 89 -0.13 -9.96 -4.02
CA SER A 89 -0.73 -8.66 -3.78
C SER A 89 -1.74 -8.34 -4.88
N GLY A 90 -2.63 -7.38 -4.63
CA GLY A 90 -3.53 -6.87 -5.68
C GLY A 90 -2.76 -6.28 -6.87
N ARG A 91 -1.58 -5.69 -6.63
CA ARG A 91 -0.69 -5.21 -7.69
C ARG A 91 -0.19 -6.36 -8.56
N THR A 92 0.26 -7.45 -7.93
CA THR A 92 0.71 -8.65 -8.65
C THR A 92 -0.44 -9.26 -9.47
N ALA A 93 -1.65 -9.33 -8.91
CA ALA A 93 -2.83 -9.84 -9.62
C ALA A 93 -3.17 -8.99 -10.86
N ARG A 94 -3.12 -7.64 -10.73
CA ARG A 94 -3.32 -6.72 -11.86
C ARG A 94 -2.23 -6.88 -12.92
N GLN A 95 -0.97 -7.06 -12.52
CA GLN A 95 0.12 -7.30 -13.47
C GLN A 95 -0.07 -8.62 -14.22
N PHE A 96 -0.48 -9.68 -13.51
CA PHE A 96 -0.81 -10.96 -14.13
C PHE A 96 -1.93 -10.79 -15.17
N TYR A 97 -3.00 -10.08 -14.81
CA TYR A 97 -4.11 -9.79 -15.72
C TYR A 97 -3.65 -9.06 -16.98
N LEU A 98 -2.93 -7.94 -16.83
CA LEU A 98 -2.46 -7.17 -17.99
C LEU A 98 -1.52 -7.96 -18.91
N GLN A 99 -0.75 -8.90 -18.37
CA GLN A 99 0.16 -9.72 -19.17
C GLN A 99 -0.56 -10.86 -19.89
N HIS A 100 -1.62 -11.43 -19.30
CA HIS A 100 -2.28 -12.63 -19.84
C HIS A 100 -3.70 -12.39 -20.37
N SER A 101 -4.20 -11.15 -20.37
CA SER A 101 -5.54 -10.80 -20.87
C SER A 101 -5.74 -11.02 -22.37
N GLY A 102 -4.67 -11.29 -23.12
CA GLY A 102 -4.73 -11.68 -24.54
C GLY A 102 -4.50 -13.17 -24.79
N GLU A 103 -4.12 -13.93 -23.76
CA GLU A 103 -3.85 -15.38 -23.86
C GLU A 103 -5.04 -16.22 -23.35
N PHE A 104 -5.89 -15.61 -22.54
CA PHE A 104 -7.08 -16.18 -21.91
C PHE A 104 -8.32 -15.44 -22.37
#